data_AF-A0A6U6Q178-F1
#
_entry.id   AF-A0A6U6Q178-F1
#
_cell.length_a   1.000
_cell.length_b   1.000
_cell.length_c   1.000
_cell.angle_alpha   90.00
_cell.angle_beta   90.00
_cell.angle_gamma   90.00
#
_symmetry.space_group_name_H-M   'P 1'
#
loop_
_entity.id
_entity.type
_entity.pdbx_description
1 polymer ?
#
loop_
_entity_poly.entity_id
_entity_poly.type
_entity_poly.pdbx_seq_one_letter_code
_entity_poly.pdbx_strand_id
1 'polypeptide(L)'
;MAVADPVNPFFRALSRFRQRRWDDAIDICTVLLEKNPRDQAAWFLKCRALTCKQWMDDVEIDEEGVADLLMDENAVAQAPRPGTSLNRPLTRADAAGGPSQVVRPVSASGRPLTGFARPGTNRPTTSSAGRDITTAMQGNRPGTSRPLTSMGRLVRLRTASMQ
;
A
#
# COMPACT_ATOMS: atom_id res chain seq x y z
N MET A 1 30.97 -5.65 34.33
CA MET A 1 30.31 -6.69 35.15
C MET A 1 29.16 -7.26 34.32
N ALA A 2 29.40 -8.36 33.60
CA ALA A 2 28.38 -8.97 32.75
C ALA A 2 27.40 -9.73 33.64
N VAL A 3 26.21 -9.18 33.84
CA VAL A 3 25.10 -9.94 34.41
C VAL A 3 24.79 -11.04 33.41
N ALA A 4 25.20 -12.27 33.73
CA ALA A 4 24.72 -13.43 33.01
C ALA A 4 23.23 -13.52 33.31
N ASP A 5 22.40 -13.05 32.38
CA ASP A 5 20.95 -13.24 32.45
C ASP A 5 20.69 -14.74 32.72
N PRO A 6 19.86 -15.11 33.71
CA PRO A 6 19.62 -16.51 34.08
C PRO A 6 18.91 -17.31 32.98
N VAL A 7 18.43 -16.64 31.93
CA VAL A 7 17.66 -17.21 30.84
C VAL A 7 18.48 -17.18 29.57
N ASN A 8 18.47 -18.30 28.83
CA ASN A 8 19.13 -18.41 27.53
C ASN A 8 18.75 -17.23 26.61
N PRO A 9 19.73 -16.50 26.05
CA PRO A 9 19.48 -15.29 25.26
C PRO A 9 18.63 -15.55 24.01
N PHE A 10 18.78 -16.71 23.36
CA PHE A 10 17.98 -17.09 22.21
C PHE A 10 16.51 -17.35 22.60
N PHE A 11 16.28 -18.00 23.74
CA PHE A 11 14.93 -18.17 24.29
C PHE A 11 14.27 -16.82 24.62
N ARG A 12 15.04 -15.87 25.15
CA ARG A 12 14.57 -14.50 25.38
C ARG A 12 14.16 -13.80 24.07
N ALA A 13 14.97 -13.93 23.01
CA ALA A 13 14.64 -13.38 21.69
C ALA A 13 13.34 -13.99 21.13
N LEU A 14 13.16 -15.31 21.24
CA LEU A 14 11.93 -15.99 20.83
C LEU A 14 10.69 -15.50 21.61
N SER A 15 10.82 -15.30 22.92
CA SER A 15 9.75 -14.77 23.75
C SER A 15 9.36 -13.35 23.33
N ARG A 16 10.34 -12.48 23.06
CA ARG A 16 10.12 -11.11 22.57
C ARG A 16 9.47 -11.09 21.18
N PHE A 17 9.93 -11.97 20.28
CA PHE A 17 9.32 -12.17 18.96
C PHE A 17 7.83 -12.55 19.09
N ARG A 18 7.48 -13.50 19.97
CA ARG A 18 6.07 -13.88 20.19
C ARG A 18 5.21 -12.75 20.76
N GLN A 19 5.81 -11.83 21.51
CA GLN A 19 5.15 -10.64 22.06
C GLN A 19 5.05 -9.48 21.05
N ARG A 20 5.41 -9.70 19.77
CA ARG A 20 5.51 -8.67 18.72
C ARG A 20 6.48 -7.53 19.03
N ARG A 21 7.42 -7.75 19.95
CA ARG A 21 8.52 -6.80 20.23
C ARG A 21 9.66 -7.10 19.27
N TRP A 22 9.49 -6.66 18.02
CA TRP A 22 10.40 -7.01 16.92
C TRP A 22 11.79 -6.40 17.12
N ASP A 23 11.88 -5.15 17.58
CA ASP A 23 13.15 -4.44 17.78
C ASP A 23 14.02 -5.12 18.85
N ASP A 24 13.45 -5.41 20.03
CA ASP A 24 14.13 -6.15 21.10
C ASP A 24 14.67 -7.51 20.62
N ALA A 25 13.90 -8.22 19.78
CA ALA A 25 14.30 -9.51 19.24
C ALA A 25 15.44 -9.39 18.22
N ILE A 26 15.41 -8.34 17.39
CA ILE A 26 16.48 -8.04 16.41
C ILE A 26 17.79 -7.72 17.12
N ASP A 27 17.74 -6.89 18.17
CA ASP A 27 18.92 -6.48 18.95
C ASP A 27 19.56 -7.64 19.72
N ILE A 28 18.76 -8.57 20.25
CA ILE A 28 19.31 -9.78 20.88
C ILE A 28 19.94 -10.69 19.82
N CYS A 29 19.29 -10.84 18.65
CA CYS A 29 19.83 -11.65 17.57
C CYS A 29 21.10 -11.05 16.93
N THR A 30 21.26 -9.73 16.85
CA THR A 30 22.51 -9.10 16.37
C THR A 30 23.67 -9.45 17.28
N VAL A 31 23.51 -9.30 18.60
CA VAL A 31 24.54 -9.64 19.60
C VAL A 31 24.86 -11.15 19.58
N LEU A 32 23.88 -12.02 19.31
CA LEU A 32 24.11 -13.46 19.16
C LEU A 32 24.92 -13.80 17.91
N LEU A 33 24.60 -13.17 16.77
CA LEU A 33 25.27 -13.39 15.50
C LEU A 33 26.69 -12.81 15.48
N GLU A 34 26.95 -11.72 16.21
CA GLU A 34 28.31 -11.20 16.42
C GLU A 34 29.22 -12.19 17.14
N LYS A 35 28.67 -12.96 18.09
CA LYS A 35 29.40 -14.00 18.82
C LYS A 35 29.55 -15.29 18.02
N ASN A 36 28.50 -15.71 17.31
CA ASN A 36 28.52 -16.89 16.47
C ASN A 36 27.89 -16.60 15.10
N PRO A 37 28.71 -16.29 14.08
CA PRO A 37 28.23 -15.97 12.73
C PRO A 37 27.52 -17.12 12.01
N ARG A 38 27.68 -18.38 12.48
CA ARG A 38 27.10 -19.57 11.85
C ARG A 38 25.83 -20.07 12.55
N ASP A 39 25.28 -19.32 13.49
CA ASP A 39 24.01 -19.67 14.13
C ASP A 39 22.83 -19.39 13.18
N GLN A 40 22.38 -20.46 12.50
CA GLN A 40 21.26 -20.40 11.57
C GLN A 40 19.93 -20.05 12.25
N ALA A 41 19.75 -20.44 13.52
CA ALA A 41 18.49 -20.21 14.24
C ALA A 41 18.34 -18.73 14.61
N ALA A 42 19.41 -18.10 15.11
CA ALA A 42 19.44 -16.67 15.39
C ALA A 42 19.28 -15.83 14.10
N TRP A 43 19.90 -16.27 13.00
CA TRP A 43 19.77 -15.61 11.69
C TRP A 43 18.33 -15.65 11.17
N PHE A 44 17.72 -16.84 11.15
CA PHE A 44 16.34 -17.00 10.70
C PHE A 44 15.36 -16.17 11.54
N LEU A 45 15.52 -16.18 12.87
CA LEU A 45 14.68 -15.40 13.77
C LEU A 45 14.79 -13.90 13.50
N LYS A 46 16.01 -13.40 13.23
CA LYS A 46 16.24 -11.99 12.88
C LYS A 46 15.57 -11.62 11.56
N CYS A 47 15.74 -12.44 10.52
CA CYS A 47 15.09 -12.21 9.22
C CYS A 47 13.57 -12.18 9.36
N ARG A 48 13.00 -13.12 10.14
CA ARG A 48 11.56 -13.16 10.40
C ARG A 48 11.08 -11.95 11.19
N ALA A 49 11.84 -11.49 12.19
CA ALA A 49 11.49 -10.28 12.94
C ALA A 49 11.50 -9.03 12.04
N LEU A 50 12.47 -8.91 11.13
CA LEU A 50 12.55 -7.81 10.16
C LEU A 50 11.36 -7.81 9.19
N THR A 51 10.99 -8.96 8.65
CA THR A 51 9.82 -9.04 7.75
C THR A 51 8.52 -8.77 8.50
N CYS A 52 8.34 -9.30 9.71
CA CYS A 52 7.16 -9.04 10.52
C CYS A 52 7.05 -7.58 10.96
N LYS A 53 8.16 -6.88 11.19
CA LYS A 53 8.17 -5.44 11.54
C LYS A 53 7.58 -4.58 10.44
N GLN A 54 7.88 -4.90 9.18
CA GLN A 54 7.40 -4.18 8.00
C GLN A 54 6.26 -4.92 7.28
N TRP A 55 5.65 -5.91 7.93
CA TRP A 55 4.60 -6.69 7.29
C TRP A 55 3.38 -5.82 7.08
N MET A 56 2.98 -5.69 5.81
CA MET A 56 1.76 -5.03 5.38
C MET A 56 0.89 -6.10 4.74
N ASP A 57 -0.43 -5.99 4.93
CA ASP A 57 -1.38 -6.91 4.34
C ASP A 57 -1.52 -6.60 2.85
N ASP A 58 -1.17 -7.56 2.00
CA ASP A 58 -1.23 -7.41 0.54
C ASP A 58 -2.65 -7.09 0.05
N VAL A 59 -3.70 -7.47 0.80
CA VAL A 59 -5.09 -7.15 0.46
C VAL A 59 -5.40 -5.66 0.62
N GLU A 60 -4.73 -4.98 1.55
CA GLU A 60 -4.91 -3.54 1.77
C GLU A 60 -3.98 -2.71 0.86
N ILE A 61 -3.02 -3.34 0.17
CA ILE A 61 -2.14 -2.67 -0.81
C ILE A 61 -2.76 -2.81 -2.21
N ASP A 62 -3.87 -2.11 -2.43
CA ASP A 62 -4.47 -1.97 -3.76
C ASP A 62 -4.23 -0.56 -4.30
N GLU A 63 -3.01 -0.32 -4.81
CA GLU A 63 -2.62 0.94 -5.45
C GLU A 63 -2.57 0.76 -6.98
N GLU A 64 -3.55 1.32 -7.68
CA GLU A 64 -3.62 1.34 -9.14
C GLU A 64 -2.92 2.59 -9.70
N GLY A 65 -1.93 2.39 -10.57
CA GLY A 65 -1.21 3.49 -11.21
C GLY A 65 -1.98 4.15 -12.36
N VAL A 66 -1.51 5.31 -12.81
CA VAL A 66 -2.06 5.97 -14.02
C VAL A 66 -1.90 5.10 -15.27
N ALA A 67 -0.82 4.33 -15.36
CA ALA A 67 -0.57 3.41 -16.46
C ALA A 67 -1.61 2.29 -16.48
N ASP A 68 -1.87 1.68 -15.32
CA ASP A 68 -2.91 0.66 -15.16
C ASP A 68 -4.27 1.26 -15.53
N LEU A 69 -4.61 2.43 -14.98
CA LEU A 69 -5.91 3.05 -15.24
C LEU A 69 -6.19 3.38 -16.72
N LEU A 70 -5.17 3.81 -17.48
CA LEU A 70 -5.32 4.29 -18.86
C LEU A 70 -5.06 3.21 -19.91
N MET A 71 -4.19 2.24 -19.61
CA MET A 71 -3.74 1.21 -20.55
C MET A 71 -4.22 -0.19 -20.17
N ASP A 72 -5.12 -0.32 -19.18
CA ASP A 72 -5.73 -1.60 -18.83
C ASP A 72 -6.72 -2.07 -19.90
N GLU A 73 -6.38 -3.17 -20.56
CA GLU A 73 -7.20 -3.88 -21.55
C GLU A 73 -7.83 -5.16 -20.98
N ASN A 74 -7.85 -5.36 -19.65
CA ASN A 74 -8.46 -6.55 -19.03
C ASN A 74 -10.00 -6.56 -19.09
N ALA A 75 -10.63 -5.43 -19.39
CA ALA A 75 -12.09 -5.35 -19.53
C ALA A 75 -12.56 -5.91 -20.88
N VAL A 76 -13.28 -7.04 -20.86
CA VAL A 76 -13.82 -7.70 -22.06
C VAL A 76 -14.88 -6.85 -22.77
N ALA A 77 -15.72 -6.15 -22.02
CA ALA A 77 -16.82 -5.34 -22.55
C ALA A 77 -16.47 -3.85 -22.54
N GLN A 78 -16.47 -3.22 -23.70
CA GLN A 78 -16.23 -1.78 -23.85
C GLN A 78 -17.45 -0.92 -23.44
N ALA A 79 -18.66 -1.47 -23.57
CA ALA A 79 -19.91 -0.81 -23.20
C ALA A 79 -20.84 -1.80 -22.45
N PRO A 80 -20.50 -2.17 -21.20
CA PRO A 80 -21.33 -3.06 -20.39
C PRO A 80 -22.68 -2.40 -20.08
N ARG A 81 -23.72 -3.24 -19.92
CA ARG A 81 -25.05 -2.77 -19.54
C ARG A 81 -24.98 -2.11 -18.14
N PRO A 82 -25.79 -1.08 -17.86
CA PRO A 82 -25.84 -0.48 -16.52
C PRO A 82 -26.09 -1.54 -15.44
N GLY A 83 -25.27 -1.53 -14.39
CA GLY A 83 -25.35 -2.50 -13.28
C GLY A 83 -24.59 -3.81 -13.49
N THR A 84 -24.01 -4.05 -14.68
CA THR A 84 -23.17 -5.24 -14.94
C THR A 84 -21.67 -4.94 -14.95
N SER A 85 -21.27 -3.74 -14.54
CA SER A 85 -19.87 -3.34 -14.33
C SER A 85 -19.75 -2.38 -13.15
N LEU A 86 -18.53 -2.28 -12.60
CA LEU A 86 -18.18 -1.30 -11.56
C LEU A 86 -17.96 0.12 -12.11
N ASN A 87 -17.77 0.24 -13.43
CA ASN A 87 -17.67 1.52 -14.13
C ASN A 87 -19.02 2.22 -14.15
N ARG A 88 -19.00 3.53 -13.94
CA ARG A 88 -20.23 4.32 -13.90
C ARG A 88 -20.89 4.34 -15.28
N PRO A 89 -22.20 4.04 -15.40
CA PRO A 89 -22.91 4.18 -16.66
C PRO A 89 -23.00 5.66 -17.08
N LEU A 90 -22.90 5.94 -18.39
CA LEU A 90 -23.00 7.28 -18.97
C LEU A 90 -24.45 7.85 -18.92
N THR A 91 -25.43 7.04 -18.55
CA THR A 91 -26.81 7.47 -18.36
C THR A 91 -26.94 8.26 -17.06
N ARG A 92 -27.62 9.41 -17.12
CA ARG A 92 -27.75 10.39 -16.02
C ARG A 92 -27.98 9.74 -14.65
N ALA A 93 -27.23 10.23 -13.67
CA ALA A 93 -27.14 9.75 -12.31
C ALA A 93 -28.35 10.04 -11.41
N ASP A 94 -29.45 10.55 -11.97
CA ASP A 94 -30.67 10.88 -11.22
C ASP A 94 -31.52 9.64 -10.86
N ALA A 95 -31.10 8.43 -11.26
CA ALA A 95 -31.89 7.21 -11.16
C ALA A 95 -31.34 6.15 -10.19
N ALA A 96 -30.31 6.45 -9.39
CA ALA A 96 -29.82 5.55 -8.34
C ALA A 96 -30.22 6.15 -6.99
N GLY A 97 -31.05 5.45 -6.22
CA GLY A 97 -31.72 5.93 -4.99
C GLY A 97 -30.82 6.24 -3.78
N GLY A 98 -29.74 6.99 -4.01
CA GLY A 98 -28.86 7.55 -2.99
C GLY A 98 -29.13 9.04 -2.75
N PRO A 99 -28.50 9.63 -1.72
CA PRO A 99 -28.65 11.04 -1.38
C PRO A 99 -28.12 11.94 -2.52
N SER A 100 -28.84 13.01 -2.82
CA SER A 100 -28.41 13.99 -3.82
C SER A 100 -27.13 14.73 -3.38
N GLN A 101 -26.43 15.34 -4.33
CA GLN A 101 -25.22 16.12 -4.05
C GLN A 101 -25.44 17.29 -3.07
N VAL A 102 -26.69 17.76 -2.98
CA VAL A 102 -27.12 18.78 -2.00
C VAL A 102 -27.05 18.23 -0.57
N VAL A 103 -27.29 16.94 -0.39
CA VAL A 103 -27.34 16.26 0.92
C VAL A 103 -26.00 15.61 1.27
N ARG A 104 -25.27 15.07 0.29
CA ARG A 104 -23.93 14.53 0.49
C ARG A 104 -22.94 15.05 -0.55
N PRO A 105 -21.81 15.64 -0.13
CA PRO A 105 -20.74 15.96 -1.05
C PRO A 105 -20.22 14.70 -1.74
N VAL A 106 -19.77 14.88 -2.98
CA VAL A 106 -19.21 13.81 -3.82
C VAL A 106 -17.71 13.99 -3.96
N SER A 107 -16.99 12.89 -4.13
CA SER A 107 -15.57 12.90 -4.51
C SER A 107 -15.39 13.36 -5.97
N ALA A 108 -14.13 13.55 -6.39
CA ALA A 108 -13.79 13.86 -7.78
C ALA A 108 -14.28 12.79 -8.78
N SER A 109 -14.46 11.53 -8.33
CA SER A 109 -15.03 10.45 -9.14
C SER A 109 -16.57 10.44 -9.18
N GLY A 110 -17.23 11.45 -8.60
CA GLY A 110 -18.69 11.61 -8.60
C GLY A 110 -19.43 10.61 -7.69
N ARG A 111 -18.70 9.87 -6.84
CA ARG A 111 -19.27 8.99 -5.81
C ARG A 111 -19.48 9.79 -4.52
N PRO A 112 -20.61 9.64 -3.81
CA PRO A 112 -20.79 10.25 -2.49
C PRO A 112 -19.65 9.88 -1.55
N LEU A 113 -19.18 10.84 -0.75
CA LEU A 113 -18.10 10.59 0.21
C LEU A 113 -18.48 9.46 1.19
N THR A 114 -17.53 8.54 1.39
CA THR A 114 -17.63 7.44 2.36
C THR A 114 -17.05 7.86 3.72
N GLY A 115 -17.55 7.27 4.80
CA GLY A 115 -17.04 7.48 6.16
C GLY A 115 -15.83 6.61 6.52
N PHE A 116 -15.41 5.69 5.64
CA PHE A 116 -14.28 4.81 5.85
C PHE A 116 -13.30 4.89 4.68
N ALA A 117 -12.03 5.17 4.97
CA ALA A 117 -10.96 5.28 3.98
C ALA A 117 -10.00 4.09 4.08
N ARG A 118 -9.94 3.30 3.00
CA ARG A 118 -8.90 2.29 2.72
C ARG A 118 -8.01 2.79 1.57
N PRO A 119 -6.75 2.35 1.49
CA PRO A 119 -6.03 2.41 0.21
C PRO A 119 -6.92 1.78 -0.88
N GLY A 120 -7.10 2.45 -2.02
CA GLY A 120 -8.03 2.03 -3.08
C GLY A 120 -9.49 2.53 -2.97
N THR A 121 -9.93 3.12 -1.85
CA THR A 121 -11.34 3.56 -1.66
C THR A 121 -11.80 4.63 -2.67
N ASN A 122 -10.88 5.50 -3.10
CA ASN A 122 -11.15 6.53 -4.10
C ASN A 122 -10.63 6.11 -5.48
N ARG A 123 -10.71 4.82 -5.83
CA ARG A 123 -10.38 4.34 -7.17
C ARG A 123 -11.11 5.22 -8.20
N PRO A 124 -10.39 6.00 -9.02
CA PRO A 124 -11.01 6.68 -10.14
C PRO A 124 -11.41 5.58 -11.10
N THR A 125 -12.67 5.13 -11.07
CA THR A 125 -13.11 4.18 -12.10
C THR A 125 -13.14 4.92 -13.41
N THR A 126 -12.38 4.46 -14.42
CA THR A 126 -12.38 4.98 -15.79
C THR A 126 -13.79 4.92 -16.35
N SER A 127 -14.61 5.93 -16.05
CA SER A 127 -15.75 6.24 -16.88
C SER A 127 -15.18 6.68 -18.22
N SER A 128 -15.64 6.04 -19.30
CA SER A 128 -15.29 6.33 -20.69
C SER A 128 -15.54 7.78 -21.14
N ALA A 129 -16.00 8.67 -20.25
CA ALA A 129 -15.95 10.12 -20.44
C ALA A 129 -14.59 10.66 -19.96
N GLY A 130 -13.60 10.56 -20.84
CA GLY A 130 -12.31 11.22 -20.70
C GLY A 130 -11.22 10.32 -20.11
N ARG A 131 -10.45 9.70 -21.01
CA ARG A 131 -9.03 9.35 -20.75
C ARG A 131 -8.22 10.63 -20.58
N ASP A 132 -8.64 11.52 -19.70
CA ASP A 132 -8.02 12.81 -19.57
C ASP A 132 -6.85 12.66 -18.59
N ILE A 133 -5.65 12.78 -19.13
CA ILE A 133 -4.39 12.67 -18.39
C ILE A 133 -4.38 13.61 -17.18
N THR A 134 -5.12 14.73 -17.27
CA THR A 134 -5.30 15.70 -16.19
C THR A 134 -5.98 15.10 -14.96
N THR A 135 -6.97 14.22 -15.14
CA THR A 135 -7.72 13.58 -14.04
C THR A 135 -6.92 12.42 -13.46
N ALA A 136 -6.20 11.67 -14.29
CA ALA A 136 -5.32 10.59 -13.84
C ALA A 136 -4.10 11.13 -13.07
N MET A 137 -3.54 12.27 -13.49
CA MET A 137 -2.40 12.93 -12.84
C MET A 137 -2.80 13.72 -11.59
N GLN A 138 -4.09 13.96 -11.36
CA GLN A 138 -4.56 14.74 -10.21
C GLN A 138 -4.42 14.00 -8.88
N GLY A 139 -4.34 12.66 -8.88
CA GLY A 139 -3.91 11.84 -7.73
C GLY A 139 -4.72 12.01 -6.43
N ASN A 140 -4.78 10.95 -5.62
CA ASN A 140 -5.58 10.97 -4.38
C ASN A 140 -4.87 11.66 -3.19
N ARG A 141 -3.98 12.65 -3.41
CA ARG A 141 -3.17 13.29 -2.36
C ARG A 141 -3.05 14.81 -2.52
N PRO A 142 -3.58 15.60 -1.57
CA PRO A 142 -3.06 16.95 -1.32
C PRO A 142 -1.61 16.86 -0.83
N GLY A 143 -0.64 17.24 -1.66
CA GLY A 143 0.67 17.71 -1.18
C GLY A 143 1.90 16.79 -1.28
N THR A 144 1.87 15.62 -1.92
CA THR A 144 3.14 14.88 -2.19
C THR A 144 3.17 14.28 -3.60
N SER A 145 3.83 14.96 -4.53
CA SER A 145 4.06 14.55 -5.93
C SER A 145 5.21 13.54 -6.04
N ARG A 146 5.12 12.39 -5.36
CA ARG A 146 6.09 11.31 -5.57
C ARG A 146 5.54 10.36 -6.63
N PRO A 147 6.21 10.19 -7.78
CA PRO A 147 5.85 9.15 -8.73
C PRO A 147 6.11 7.79 -8.07
N LEU A 148 5.04 7.04 -7.81
CA LEU A 148 5.11 5.65 -7.35
C LEU A 148 5.20 4.78 -8.60
N THR A 149 6.37 4.21 -8.85
CA THR A 149 6.48 3.05 -9.75
C THR A 149 6.06 1.82 -8.94
N SER A 150 5.14 1.00 -9.46
CA SER A 150 4.44 -0.05 -8.68
C SER A 150 5.32 -1.19 -8.16
N MET A 151 6.64 -1.09 -8.26
CA MET A 151 7.59 -2.05 -7.69
C MET A 151 8.90 -1.36 -7.29
N GLY A 152 8.89 -0.60 -6.17
CA GLY A 152 10.08 -0.33 -5.34
C GLY A 152 11.35 0.24 -6.00
N ARG A 153 11.29 0.77 -7.23
CA ARG A 153 12.47 1.32 -7.90
C ARG A 153 12.69 2.75 -7.41
N LEU A 154 13.45 2.87 -6.32
CA LEU A 154 14.00 4.15 -5.89
C LEU A 154 14.89 4.68 -7.02
N VAL A 155 14.37 5.64 -7.80
CA VAL A 155 15.17 6.35 -8.80
C VAL A 155 16.26 7.10 -8.04
N ARG A 156 17.47 6.55 -8.01
CA ARG A 156 18.66 7.27 -7.56
C ARG A 156 18.94 8.34 -8.60
N LEU A 157 18.40 9.54 -8.38
CA LEU A 157 18.82 10.77 -9.06
C LEU A 157 20.33 10.91 -8.83
N ARG A 158 21.13 10.46 -9.80
CA ARG A 158 22.53 10.83 -9.88
C ARG A 158 22.58 12.30 -10.29
N THR A 159 23.38 13.06 -9.56
CA THR A 159 23.76 14.45 -9.82
C THR A 159 24.01 14.66 -11.31
N ALA A 160 23.06 15.32 -11.99
CA ALA A 160 23.33 15.92 -13.29
C ALA A 160 24.27 17.11 -13.05
N SER A 161 25.46 17.01 -13.62
CA SER A 161 26.45 18.10 -13.70
C SER A 161 25.82 19.31 -14.40
N MET A 162 25.79 20.45 -13.71
CA MET A 162 25.70 21.74 -14.40
C MET A 162 27.03 21.97 -15.12
N GLN A 163 26.95 22.12 -16.43
CA GLN A 163 28.00 22.69 -17.27
C GLN A 163 27.43 23.93 -17.94
#